data_AF-A0A7C5BMQ8-F1
#
_entry.id   AF-A0A7C5BMQ8-F1
#
_cell.length_a   1.000
_cell.length_b   1.000
_cell.length_c   1.000
_cell.angle_alpha   90.00
_cell.angle_beta   90.00
_cell.angle_gamma   90.00
#
_symmetry.space_group_name_H-M   'P 1'
#
loop_
_entity.id
_entity.type
_entity.pdbx_description
1 polymer ?
#
loop_
_entity_poly.entity_id
_entity_poly.type
_entity_poly.pdbx_seq_one_letter_code
_entity_poly.pdbx_strand_id
1 'polypeptide(L)'
;MMKDERGRAGAAHEVLMMNLAIFHLLLPVTALSSGYVSILLTLALTGSAVIIFWIYQKSKRTEDSSLIQAHWKLAWHRCRLLLISYAVSTVFLLFGCLLSSSQPDKIMQNIILVVFSRIAAVPIILMVLALFVMSTTALSQARQGEFPKKV
;
A
#
# COMPACT_ATOMS: atom_id res chain seq x y z
N MET A 1 -12.78 29.59 -3.82
CA MET A 1 -12.40 28.73 -4.97
C MET A 1 -11.02 28.06 -4.79
N MET A 2 -9.91 28.79 -4.62
CA MET A 2 -8.55 28.18 -4.51
C MET A 2 -8.29 27.30 -3.27
N LYS A 3 -8.91 27.60 -2.11
CA LYS A 3 -8.77 26.77 -0.90
C LYS A 3 -9.40 25.37 -1.07
N ASP A 4 -10.51 25.29 -1.81
CA ASP A 4 -11.19 24.03 -2.11
C ASP A 4 -10.32 23.15 -3.03
N GLU A 5 -9.68 23.77 -4.01
CA GLU A 5 -8.80 23.08 -4.97
C GLU A 5 -7.57 22.45 -4.31
N ARG A 6 -6.88 23.19 -3.43
CA ARG A 6 -5.73 22.69 -2.66
C ARG A 6 -6.12 21.56 -1.70
N GLY A 7 -7.28 21.68 -1.05
CA GLY A 7 -7.84 20.63 -0.21
C GLY A 7 -8.12 19.35 -1.01
N ARG A 8 -8.77 19.48 -2.17
CA ARG A 8 -9.10 18.36 -3.07
C ARG A 8 -7.86 17.70 -3.69
N ALA A 9 -6.77 18.45 -3.87
CA ALA A 9 -5.49 17.90 -4.29
C ALA A 9 -4.79 17.14 -3.16
N GLY A 10 -4.85 17.66 -1.93
CA GLY A 10 -4.34 17.00 -0.73
C GLY A 10 -5.07 15.70 -0.40
N ALA A 11 -6.39 15.65 -0.65
CA ALA A 11 -7.23 14.48 -0.40
C ALA A 11 -6.69 13.18 -1.03
N ALA A 12 -6.03 13.27 -2.19
CA ALA A 12 -5.40 12.12 -2.85
C ALA A 12 -4.34 11.45 -1.95
N HIS A 13 -3.53 12.25 -1.25
CA HIS A 13 -2.46 11.76 -0.37
C HIS A 13 -2.99 11.39 1.01
N GLU A 14 -4.00 12.09 1.52
CA GLU A 14 -4.66 11.75 2.78
C GLU A 14 -5.32 10.36 2.70
N VAL A 15 -6.01 10.06 1.61
CA VAL A 15 -6.62 8.73 1.40
C VAL A 15 -5.57 7.64 1.27
N LEU A 16 -4.46 7.90 0.56
CA LEU A 16 -3.34 6.96 0.48
C LEU A 16 -2.72 6.71 1.87
N MET A 17 -2.46 7.76 2.65
CA MET A 17 -1.90 7.62 3.99
C MET A 17 -2.85 6.90 4.94
N MET A 18 -4.16 7.18 4.86
CA MET A 18 -5.18 6.43 5.59
C MET A 18 -5.15 4.94 5.20
N ASN A 19 -4.99 4.63 3.91
CA ASN A 19 -4.87 3.26 3.44
C ASN A 19 -3.67 2.53 4.06
N LEU A 20 -2.51 3.19 4.05
CA LEU A 20 -1.27 2.66 4.62
C LEU A 20 -1.40 2.48 6.14
N ALA A 21 -1.91 3.48 6.85
CA ALA A 21 -2.04 3.46 8.30
C ALA A 21 -3.04 2.41 8.78
N ILE A 22 -4.25 2.38 8.21
CA ILE A 22 -5.32 1.50 8.68
C ILE A 22 -5.08 0.06 8.20
N PHE A 23 -4.93 -0.14 6.89
CA PHE A 23 -4.94 -1.48 6.31
C PHE A 23 -3.58 -2.17 6.34
N HIS A 24 -2.46 -1.44 6.47
CA HIS A 24 -1.12 -2.06 6.43
C HIS A 24 -0.34 -1.95 7.75
N LEU A 25 -0.77 -1.10 8.69
CA LEU A 25 -0.15 -0.99 10.01
C LEU A 25 -1.13 -1.40 11.12
N LEU A 26 -2.25 -0.69 11.26
CA LEU A 26 -3.18 -0.89 12.37
C LEU A 26 -3.85 -2.28 12.33
N LEU A 27 -4.52 -2.63 11.22
CA LEU A 27 -5.24 -3.90 11.11
C LEU A 27 -4.33 -5.12 11.28
N PRO A 28 -3.16 -5.23 10.63
CA PRO A 28 -2.25 -6.35 10.86
C PRO A 28 -1.78 -6.48 12.32
N VAL A 29 -1.48 -5.36 13.00
CA VAL A 29 -1.09 -5.38 14.42
C VAL A 29 -2.25 -5.83 15.31
N THR A 30 -3.46 -5.35 15.06
CA THR A 30 -4.65 -5.81 15.79
C THR A 30 -4.97 -7.27 15.52
N ALA A 31 -4.71 -7.76 14.31
CA ALA A 31 -4.89 -9.15 13.92
C ALA A 31 -3.99 -10.08 14.73
N LEU A 32 -2.71 -9.70 14.88
CA LEU A 32 -1.73 -10.44 15.66
C LEU A 32 -2.01 -10.41 17.17
N SER A 33 -2.58 -9.31 17.68
CA SER A 33 -2.90 -9.16 19.11
C SER A 33 -4.22 -9.83 19.52
N SER A 34 -5.23 -9.84 18.64
CA SER A 34 -6.59 -10.31 18.97
C SER A 34 -6.84 -11.81 18.73
N GLY A 35 -5.93 -12.49 18.03
CA GLY A 35 -6.11 -13.90 17.63
C GLY A 35 -6.98 -14.11 16.39
N TYR A 36 -7.69 -13.08 15.89
CA TYR A 36 -8.51 -13.14 14.67
C TYR A 36 -7.70 -12.82 13.40
N VAL A 37 -6.53 -13.45 13.28
CA VAL A 37 -5.53 -13.15 12.25
C VAL A 37 -6.12 -13.20 10.85
N SER A 38 -6.75 -14.31 10.47
CA SER A 38 -7.24 -14.54 9.10
C SER A 38 -8.33 -13.54 8.68
N ILE A 39 -9.30 -13.27 9.56
CA ILE A 39 -10.44 -12.37 9.25
C ILE A 39 -9.94 -10.94 9.09
N LEU A 40 -9.13 -10.45 10.03
CA LEU A 40 -8.63 -9.08 10.01
C LEU A 40 -7.64 -8.84 8.88
N LEU A 41 -6.79 -9.81 8.52
CA LEU A 41 -5.91 -9.70 7.35
C LEU A 41 -6.69 -9.75 6.02
N THR A 42 -7.74 -10.57 5.92
CA THR A 42 -8.58 -10.60 4.72
C THR A 42 -9.33 -9.28 4.55
N LEU A 43 -9.86 -8.73 5.65
CA LEU A 43 -10.47 -7.40 5.67
C LEU A 43 -9.45 -6.31 5.32
N ALA A 44 -8.22 -6.44 5.82
CA ALA A 44 -7.13 -5.52 5.53
C ALA A 44 -6.83 -5.44 4.02
N LEU A 45 -6.64 -6.60 3.40
CA LEU A 45 -6.34 -6.73 1.97
C LEU A 45 -7.49 -6.27 1.08
N THR A 46 -8.72 -6.69 1.39
CA THR A 46 -9.90 -6.31 0.61
C THR A 46 -10.18 -4.82 0.70
N GLY A 47 -10.12 -4.23 1.90
CA GLY A 47 -10.29 -2.79 2.09
C GLY A 47 -9.22 -1.96 1.37
N SER A 48 -7.95 -2.41 1.42
CA SER A 48 -6.87 -1.77 0.67
C SER A 48 -7.08 -1.82 -0.84
N ALA A 49 -7.50 -2.97 -1.37
CA ALA A 49 -7.79 -3.12 -2.80
C ALA A 49 -8.90 -2.17 -3.27
N VAL A 50 -9.97 -1.99 -2.47
CA VAL A 50 -11.06 -1.05 -2.75
C VAL A 50 -10.53 0.39 -2.80
N ILE A 51 -9.71 0.80 -1.84
CA ILE A 51 -9.15 2.16 -1.84
C ILE A 51 -8.20 2.38 -3.03
N ILE A 52 -7.34 1.42 -3.34
CA ILE A 52 -6.42 1.50 -4.50
C ILE A 52 -7.23 1.63 -5.80
N PHE A 53 -8.29 0.84 -5.95
CA PHE A 53 -9.18 0.92 -7.11
C PHE A 53 -9.91 2.26 -7.21
N TRP A 54 -10.31 2.82 -6.07
CA TRP A 54 -10.92 4.15 -6.02
C TRP A 54 -9.94 5.27 -6.43
N ILE A 55 -8.69 5.23 -5.93
CA ILE A 55 -7.61 6.14 -6.34
C ILE A 55 -7.35 6.03 -7.85
N TYR A 56 -7.33 4.80 -8.39
CA TYR A 56 -7.18 4.56 -9.82
C TYR A 56 -8.27 5.25 -10.65
N GLN A 57 -9.54 5.01 -10.31
CA GLN A 57 -10.66 5.64 -11.02
C GLN A 57 -10.57 7.16 -10.97
N LYS A 58 -10.26 7.73 -9.80
CA LYS A 58 -10.17 9.17 -9.62
C LYS A 58 -8.99 9.77 -10.38
N SER A 59 -7.86 9.06 -10.49
CA SER A 59 -6.69 9.48 -11.28
C SER A 59 -6.95 9.56 -12.79
N LYS A 60 -7.96 8.83 -13.28
CA LYS A 60 -8.38 8.82 -14.68
C LYS A 60 -9.43 9.88 -15.03
N ARG A 61 -10.04 10.54 -14.04
CA ARG A 61 -11.01 11.61 -14.32
C ARG A 61 -10.28 12.85 -14.88
N THR A 62 -10.85 13.41 -15.94
CA THR A 62 -10.27 14.56 -16.67
C THR A 62 -11.00 15.87 -16.39
N GLU A 63 -12.13 15.82 -15.69
CA GLU A 63 -12.98 16.99 -15.37
C GLU A 63 -12.44 17.83 -14.20
N ASP A 64 -11.45 17.32 -13.47
CA ASP A 64 -10.83 18.05 -12.36
C ASP A 64 -9.73 19.01 -12.87
N SER A 65 -9.45 20.07 -12.10
CA SER A 65 -8.33 20.99 -12.38
C SER A 65 -7.00 20.25 -12.56
N SER A 66 -6.11 20.80 -13.38
CA SER A 66 -4.79 20.25 -13.69
C SER A 66 -3.96 19.94 -12.44
N LEU A 67 -4.07 20.77 -11.39
CA LEU A 67 -3.40 20.57 -10.11
C LEU A 67 -3.95 19.34 -9.36
N ILE A 68 -5.28 19.24 -9.25
CA ILE A 68 -5.94 18.10 -8.61
C ILE A 68 -5.54 16.82 -9.35
N GLN A 69 -5.66 16.81 -10.68
CA GLN A 69 -5.34 15.64 -11.50
C GLN A 69 -3.87 15.20 -11.34
N ALA A 70 -2.94 16.15 -11.26
CA ALA A 70 -1.52 15.84 -11.06
C ALA A 70 -1.28 15.10 -9.73
N HIS A 71 -1.90 15.52 -8.63
CA HIS A 71 -1.77 14.84 -7.34
C HIS A 71 -2.45 13.46 -7.30
N TRP A 72 -3.60 13.28 -7.98
CA TRP A 72 -4.24 11.96 -8.09
C TRP A 72 -3.41 10.99 -8.95
N LYS A 73 -2.78 11.46 -10.03
CA LYS A 73 -1.84 10.65 -10.82
C LYS A 73 -0.60 10.26 -10.02
N LEU A 74 -0.06 11.17 -9.21
CA LEU A 74 1.07 10.85 -8.32
C LEU A 74 0.68 9.84 -7.24
N ALA A 75 -0.49 10.00 -6.61
CA ALA A 75 -1.00 9.05 -5.63
C ALA A 75 -1.21 7.66 -6.24
N TRP A 76 -1.70 7.58 -7.48
CA TRP A 76 -1.79 6.33 -8.23
C TRP A 76 -0.42 5.70 -8.51
N HIS A 77 0.57 6.50 -8.92
CA HIS A 77 1.94 6.00 -9.13
C HIS A 77 2.51 5.37 -7.85
N ARG A 78 2.24 5.96 -6.69
CA ARG A 78 2.63 5.41 -5.39
C ARG A 78 1.87 4.14 -5.02
N CYS A 79 0.59 4.04 -5.36
CA CYS A 79 -0.15 2.78 -5.24
C CYS A 79 0.47 1.68 -6.09
N ARG A 80 0.98 1.99 -7.30
CA ARG A 80 1.71 1.01 -8.11
C ARG A 80 2.99 0.53 -7.45
N LEU A 81 3.75 1.41 -6.77
CA LEU A 81 4.94 0.99 -6.00
C LEU A 81 4.56 0.01 -4.88
N LEU A 82 3.44 0.25 -4.19
CA LEU A 82 2.90 -0.70 -3.21
C LEU A 82 2.57 -2.06 -3.87
N LEU A 83 1.89 -2.06 -5.02
CA LEU A 83 1.60 -3.29 -5.76
C LEU A 83 2.85 -4.04 -6.23
N ILE A 84 3.91 -3.31 -6.61
CA ILE A 84 5.21 -3.90 -6.96
C ILE A 84 5.81 -4.59 -5.71
N SER A 85 5.73 -3.98 -4.53
CA SER A 85 6.19 -4.63 -3.30
C SER A 85 5.42 -5.93 -3.02
N TYR A 86 4.11 -5.94 -3.25
CA TYR A 86 3.29 -7.16 -3.17
C TYR A 86 3.70 -8.21 -4.18
N ALA A 87 4.03 -7.82 -5.42
CA ALA A 87 4.52 -8.76 -6.43
C ALA A 87 5.85 -9.39 -6.00
N VAL A 88 6.80 -8.60 -5.49
CA VAL A 88 8.08 -9.08 -4.96
C VAL A 88 7.86 -10.04 -3.79
N SER A 89 7.00 -9.68 -2.83
CA SER A 89 6.65 -10.55 -1.69
C SER A 89 5.99 -11.86 -2.13
N THR A 90 5.13 -11.81 -3.15
CA THR A 90 4.49 -13.00 -3.71
C THR A 90 5.52 -13.93 -4.34
N VAL A 91 6.53 -13.41 -5.04
CA VAL A 91 7.64 -14.21 -5.59
C VAL A 91 8.38 -14.95 -4.47
N PHE A 92 8.70 -14.27 -3.36
CA PHE A 92 9.34 -14.93 -2.22
C PHE A 92 8.45 -16.04 -1.62
N LEU A 93 7.15 -15.79 -1.45
CA LEU A 93 6.22 -16.80 -0.94
C LEU A 93 6.10 -18.00 -1.89
N LEU A 94 5.98 -17.76 -3.19
CA LEU A 94 5.93 -18.82 -4.19
C LEU A 94 7.20 -19.67 -4.17
N PHE A 95 8.37 -19.02 -4.06
CA PHE A 95 9.64 -19.73 -3.97
C PHE A 95 9.72 -20.58 -2.69
N GLY A 96 9.31 -20.03 -1.54
CA GLY A 96 9.23 -20.78 -0.28
C GLY A 96 8.27 -21.97 -0.35
N CYS A 97 7.12 -21.80 -1.03
CA CYS A 97 6.14 -22.85 -1.23
C CYS A 97 6.70 -23.99 -2.12
N LEU A 98 7.35 -23.64 -3.24
CA LEU A 98 7.99 -24.61 -4.12
C LEU A 98 9.09 -25.40 -3.39
N LEU A 99 9.97 -24.71 -2.65
CA LEU A 99 11.02 -25.35 -1.87
C LEU A 99 10.47 -26.25 -0.76
N SER A 100 9.43 -25.79 -0.06
CA SER A 100 8.75 -26.57 0.98
C SER A 100 8.12 -27.84 0.39
N SER A 101 7.43 -27.73 -0.75
CA SER A 101 6.81 -28.90 -1.41
C SER A 101 7.79 -30.00 -1.83
N SER A 102 9.07 -29.66 -1.98
CA SER A 102 10.15 -30.60 -2.32
C SER A 102 10.76 -31.30 -1.10
N GLN A 103 10.38 -30.93 0.12
CA GLN A 103 10.95 -31.52 1.33
C GLN A 103 10.18 -32.77 1.77
N PRO A 104 10.86 -33.88 2.11
CA PRO A 104 10.21 -35.09 2.64
C PRO A 104 9.81 -34.95 4.12
N ASP A 105 10.53 -34.13 4.90
CA ASP A 105 10.27 -33.92 6.32
C ASP A 105 9.26 -32.78 6.56
N LYS A 106 8.14 -33.09 7.22
CA LYS A 106 7.09 -32.14 7.60
C LYS A 106 7.58 -31.01 8.51
N ILE A 107 8.56 -31.26 9.36
CA ILE A 107 9.14 -30.22 10.24
C ILE A 107 9.88 -29.21 9.37
N MET A 108 10.72 -29.69 8.45
CA MET A 108 11.45 -28.83 7.51
C MET A 108 10.52 -28.05 6.59
N GLN A 109 9.43 -28.67 6.10
CA GLN A 109 8.39 -28.00 5.31
C GLN A 109 7.84 -26.77 6.04
N ASN A 110 7.49 -26.92 7.32
CA ASN A 110 6.91 -25.85 8.12
C ASN A 110 7.93 -24.73 8.40
N ILE A 111 9.18 -25.09 8.73
CA ILE A 111 10.25 -24.09 8.96
C ILE A 111 10.47 -23.24 7.71
N ILE A 112 10.55 -23.85 6.53
CA ILE A 112 10.74 -23.12 5.26
C ILE A 112 9.58 -22.14 5.03
N LEU A 113 8.32 -22.59 5.18
CA LEU A 113 7.16 -21.72 4.99
C LEU A 113 7.16 -20.53 5.98
N VAL A 114 7.50 -20.77 7.24
CA VAL A 114 7.58 -19.70 8.26
C VAL A 114 8.69 -18.70 7.90
N VAL A 115 9.88 -19.17 7.52
CA VAL A 115 11.00 -18.28 7.17
C VAL A 115 10.66 -17.42 5.94
N PHE A 116 10.17 -18.05 4.87
CA PHE A 116 9.82 -17.32 3.65
C PHE A 116 8.65 -16.36 3.85
N SER A 117 7.66 -16.70 4.69
CA SER A 117 6.57 -15.77 5.02
C SER A 117 7.06 -14.50 5.70
N ARG A 118 8.07 -14.61 6.58
CA ARG A 118 8.68 -13.45 7.25
C ARG A 118 9.51 -12.62 6.29
N ILE A 119 10.32 -13.26 5.45
CA ILE A 119 11.12 -12.57 4.42
C ILE A 119 10.20 -11.82 3.44
N ALA A 120 9.11 -12.46 3.01
CA ALA A 120 8.13 -11.86 2.12
C ALA A 120 7.40 -10.66 2.74
N ALA A 121 7.26 -10.56 4.07
CA ALA A 121 6.64 -9.40 4.69
C ALA A 121 7.51 -8.14 4.64
N VAL A 122 8.85 -8.29 4.62
CA VAL A 122 9.80 -7.16 4.73
C VAL A 122 9.66 -6.12 3.61
N PRO A 123 9.61 -6.48 2.31
CA PRO A 123 9.45 -5.50 1.23
C PRO A 123 8.17 -4.66 1.36
N ILE A 124 7.06 -5.25 1.82
CA ILE A 124 5.78 -4.53 2.00
C ILE A 124 5.93 -3.48 3.10
N ILE A 125 6.49 -3.85 4.25
CA ILE A 125 6.66 -2.94 5.39
C ILE A 125 7.58 -1.77 5.01
N LEU A 126 8.71 -2.05 4.37
CA LEU A 126 9.63 -1.01 3.92
C LEU A 126 8.97 -0.06 2.91
N MET A 127 8.21 -0.61 1.96
CA MET A 127 7.48 0.19 0.98
C MET A 127 6.40 1.06 1.64
N VAL A 128 5.65 0.51 2.59
CA VAL A 128 4.62 1.25 3.34
C VAL A 128 5.23 2.45 4.05
N LEU A 129 6.36 2.26 4.75
CA LEU A 129 7.06 3.35 5.44
C LEU A 129 7.58 4.42 4.46
N ALA A 130 8.22 4.00 3.38
CA ALA A 130 8.72 4.91 2.35
C ALA A 130 7.57 5.73 1.72
N LEU A 131 6.46 5.07 1.37
CA LEU A 131 5.28 5.71 0.81
C LEU A 131 4.63 6.67 1.79
N PHE A 132 4.63 6.38 3.09
CA PHE A 132 4.11 7.27 4.11
C PHE A 132 4.88 8.60 4.17
N VAL A 133 6.22 8.52 4.17
CA VAL A 133 7.11 9.69 4.15
C VAL A 133 6.91 10.49 2.86
N MET A 134 6.92 9.83 1.70
CA MET A 134 6.69 10.49 0.40
C MET A 134 5.30 11.13 0.29
N SER A 135 4.27 10.52 0.89
CA SER A 135 2.90 11.04 0.90
C SER A 135 2.75 12.26 1.78
N THR A 136 3.47 12.30 2.90
CA THR A 136 3.51 13.47 3.78
C THR A 136 4.10 14.69 3.07
N THR A 137 5.21 14.52 2.35
CA THR A 137 5.85 15.64 1.62
C THR A 137 4.98 16.14 0.46
N ALA A 138 4.35 15.25 -0.29
CA ALA A 138 3.45 15.63 -1.38
C ALA A 138 2.13 16.24 -0.89
N LEU A 139 1.64 15.85 0.29
CA LEU A 139 0.49 16.50 0.93
C LEU A 139 0.82 17.96 1.27
N SER A 140 2.00 18.22 1.81
CA SER A 140 2.46 19.58 2.09
C SER A 140 2.50 20.43 0.81
N GLN A 141 3.06 19.88 -0.28
CA GLN A 141 3.07 20.54 -1.60
C GLN A 141 1.66 20.82 -2.14
N ALA A 142 0.74 19.84 -2.05
CA ALA A 142 -0.65 20.01 -2.50
C ALA A 142 -1.37 21.13 -1.75
N ARG A 143 -1.14 21.24 -0.43
CA ARG A 143 -1.73 22.28 0.42
C ARG A 143 -1.16 23.67 0.12
N GLN A 144 0.05 23.75 -0.40
CA GLN A 144 0.65 25.00 -0.88
C GLN A 144 0.16 25.35 -2.29
N GLY A 145 -0.44 24.40 -3.00
CA GLY A 145 -0.87 24.56 -4.39
C GLY A 145 0.28 24.41 -5.39
N GLU A 146 1.36 23.73 -5.00
CA GLU A 146 2.47 23.43 -5.88
C GLU A 146 2.17 22.17 -6.69
N PHE A 147 2.59 22.16 -7.96
CA PHE A 147 2.56 20.93 -8.74
C PHE A 147 3.55 19.90 -8.18
N PRO A 148 3.21 18.60 -8.23
CA PRO A 148 4.10 17.56 -7.77
C PRO A 148 5.42 17.61 -8.56
N LYS A 149 6.53 17.78 -7.85
CA LYS A 149 7.86 17.62 -8.44
C LYS A 149 7.98 16.16 -8.90
N LYS A 150 8.35 15.94 -10.16
CA LYS A 150 8.62 14.60 -10.67
C LYS A 150 9.71 13.98 -9.77
N VAL A 151 9.38 12.87 -9.13
CA VAL A 151 10.33 11.99 -8.44
C VAL A 151 10.63 10.85 -9.39
#